data_AF-A0A660YD82-F1
#
_entry.id   AF-A0A660YD82-F1
#
_cell.length_a   1.000
_cell.length_b   1.000
_cell.length_c   1.000
_cell.angle_alpha   90.00
_cell.angle_beta   90.00
_cell.angle_gamma   90.00
#
_symmetry.space_group_name_H-M   'P 1'
#
loop_
_entity.id
_entity.type
_entity.pdbx_description
1 polymer ?
#
loop_
_entity_poly.entity_id
_entity_poly.type
_entity_poly.pdbx_seq_one_letter_code
_entity_poly.pdbx_strand_id
1 'polypeptide(L)'
;MSPVRPAHEGEEGDPGGRKQGQGLQEVRGDALGGKVEEERYIPRLKELYRREVVPLLMERFGYKNIMQVPRLEKIVLNAGVGEATQNPSSLDGAMADLAAITGQKPAVRRARKSISNFKLRKGMAIGCKVTLRGDRMYEFLDRMITFALPRVRDFQGLSTRSFDGRGNYTLGIREQIVFPEIDYDKIDKVRGFNVTIVTTARTDEEAYVLLKALGMPFRE
;
A
#
# COMPACT_ATOMS: atom_id res chain seq x y z
N MET A 1 43.51 -26.02 54.36
CA MET A 1 44.85 -26.54 54.67
C MET A 1 45.62 -26.59 53.37
N SER A 2 46.25 -25.47 52.98
CA SER A 2 47.25 -25.47 51.89
C SER A 2 48.48 -26.24 52.38
N PRO A 3 49.23 -26.97 51.53
CA PRO A 3 50.35 -26.34 50.82
C PRO A 3 50.75 -27.03 49.48
N VAL A 4 51.19 -26.30 48.45
CA VAL A 4 52.60 -26.05 48.01
C VAL A 4 53.18 -27.16 47.10
N ARG A 5 53.75 -26.70 45.97
CA ARG A 5 54.48 -27.39 44.88
C ARG A 5 55.87 -27.93 45.36
N PRO A 6 56.91 -28.11 44.52
CA PRO A 6 57.16 -28.85 43.26
C PRO A 6 58.43 -29.77 43.38
N ALA A 7 58.88 -30.43 42.30
CA ALA A 7 60.30 -30.77 41.99
C ALA A 7 60.35 -31.56 40.64
N HIS A 8 61.07 -31.10 39.59
CA HIS A 8 62.48 -31.44 39.23
C HIS A 8 62.62 -32.94 38.83
N GLU A 9 63.24 -33.41 37.74
CA GLU A 9 64.36 -33.04 36.84
C GLU A 9 64.24 -33.94 35.57
N GLY A 10 64.68 -33.53 34.37
CA GLY A 10 66.03 -33.76 33.80
C GLY A 10 65.93 -34.73 32.61
N GLU A 11 66.21 -34.27 31.37
CA GLU A 11 67.36 -34.66 30.50
C GLU A 11 67.37 -36.14 30.08
N GLU A 12 67.67 -36.61 28.87
CA GLU A 12 68.19 -36.09 27.59
C GLU A 12 68.08 -37.28 26.59
N GLY A 13 68.02 -37.03 25.27
CA GLY A 13 68.25 -38.08 24.27
C GLY A 13 67.52 -37.91 22.92
N ASP A 14 68.02 -37.00 22.08
CA ASP A 14 67.86 -37.02 20.60
C ASP A 14 69.25 -37.46 20.04
N PRO A 15 69.40 -38.14 18.88
CA PRO A 15 69.14 -37.52 17.57
C PRO A 15 68.56 -38.46 16.50
N GLY A 16 67.57 -37.99 15.75
CA GLY A 16 67.07 -38.72 14.57
C GLY A 16 66.30 -37.86 13.58
N GLY A 17 66.90 -36.75 13.15
CA GLY A 17 66.25 -35.73 12.34
C GLY A 17 65.65 -36.22 11.01
N ARG A 18 64.43 -35.75 10.75
CA ARG A 18 63.97 -35.15 9.48
C ARG A 18 62.91 -34.08 9.78
N LYS A 19 63.36 -32.84 9.90
CA LYS A 19 62.64 -31.57 9.58
C LYS A 19 62.07 -31.69 8.16
N GLN A 20 60.96 -31.11 7.69
CA GLN A 20 60.02 -30.01 7.99
C GLN A 20 58.85 -30.24 6.98
N GLY A 21 57.61 -29.77 7.09
CA GLY A 21 56.90 -28.86 7.99
C GLY A 21 55.38 -29.21 7.92
N GLN A 22 54.60 -28.98 8.97
CA GLN A 22 53.86 -27.73 9.24
C GLN A 22 53.00 -27.28 8.03
N GLY A 23 51.67 -27.16 8.10
CA GLY A 23 50.82 -26.95 9.28
C GLY A 23 49.44 -27.57 9.18
N LEU A 24 48.94 -27.91 10.37
CA LEU A 24 47.53 -27.96 10.70
C LEU A 24 46.95 -26.55 10.54
N GLN A 25 45.84 -26.42 9.81
CA GLN A 25 44.87 -25.39 10.13
C GLN A 25 43.46 -26.00 10.04
N GLU A 26 42.93 -26.13 11.24
CA GLU A 26 41.57 -26.44 11.70
C GLU A 26 40.44 -26.35 10.66
N VAL A 27 39.70 -27.46 10.58
CA VAL A 27 38.27 -27.47 10.31
C VAL A 27 37.54 -26.65 11.39
N ARG A 28 37.08 -25.46 11.02
CA ARG A 28 36.00 -24.76 11.72
C ARG A 28 35.08 -24.15 10.68
N GLY A 29 33.81 -24.54 10.77
CA GLY A 29 32.74 -24.06 9.92
C GLY A 29 32.40 -22.59 10.15
N ASP A 30 31.36 -22.21 9.42
CA ASP A 30 30.61 -20.96 9.53
C ASP A 30 31.26 -19.72 8.90
N ALA A 31 30.88 -19.45 7.65
CA ALA A 31 29.94 -18.36 7.38
C ALA A 31 29.70 -18.25 5.86
N LEU A 32 28.75 -19.04 5.35
CA LEU A 32 28.03 -18.67 4.12
C LEU A 32 27.15 -17.46 4.46
N GLY A 33 27.77 -16.28 4.50
CA GLY A 33 27.08 -15.00 4.50
C GLY A 33 26.48 -14.74 3.12
N GLY A 34 25.42 -15.47 2.78
CA GLY A 34 24.57 -15.14 1.66
C GLY A 34 23.95 -13.77 1.89
N LYS A 35 24.38 -12.77 1.12
CA LYS A 35 23.64 -11.52 0.97
C LYS A 35 22.32 -11.89 0.30
N VAL A 36 21.24 -11.96 1.06
CA VAL A 36 19.90 -11.94 0.50
C VAL A 36 19.69 -10.51 0.01
N GLU A 37 19.91 -10.27 -1.28
CA GLU A 37 19.44 -9.05 -1.93
C GLU A 37 17.91 -9.12 -1.90
N GLU A 38 17.28 -8.33 -1.03
CA GLU A 38 15.85 -8.11 -1.08
C GLU A 38 15.52 -7.48 -2.44
N GLU A 39 14.97 -8.27 -3.37
CA GLU A 39 14.30 -7.74 -4.56
C GLU A 39 13.17 -6.82 -4.08
N ARG A 40 13.44 -5.52 -4.08
CA ARG A 40 12.44 -4.51 -3.73
C ARG A 40 11.36 -4.52 -4.81
N TYR A 41 10.24 -5.17 -4.53
CA TYR A 41 9.08 -5.17 -5.40
C TYR A 41 8.64 -3.73 -5.74
N ILE A 42 8.59 -3.42 -7.04
CA ILE A 42 8.10 -2.14 -7.55
C ILE A 42 6.74 -2.41 -8.21
N PRO A 43 5.66 -1.74 -7.76
CA PRO A 43 4.36 -1.87 -8.41
C PRO A 43 4.42 -1.47 -9.88
N ARG A 44 3.75 -2.22 -10.76
CA ARG A 44 3.72 -1.98 -12.22
C ARG A 44 3.36 -0.53 -12.57
N LEU A 45 2.30 0.02 -11.95
CA LEU A 45 1.90 1.41 -12.18
C LEU A 45 2.95 2.44 -11.74
N LYS A 46 3.77 2.12 -10.73
CA LYS A 46 4.84 3.01 -10.28
C LYS A 46 6.01 3.04 -11.27
N GLU A 47 6.29 1.90 -11.91
CA GLU A 47 7.26 1.83 -13.00
C GLU A 47 6.76 2.56 -14.25
N LEU A 48 5.52 2.32 -14.66
CA LEU A 48 4.85 3.03 -15.76
C LEU A 48 4.88 4.55 -15.53
N TYR A 49 4.54 4.99 -14.32
CA TYR A 49 4.57 6.40 -13.96
C TYR A 49 5.94 7.02 -14.21
N ARG A 50 7.02 6.35 -13.78
CA ARG A 50 8.39 6.87 -13.93
C ARG A 50 8.90 6.84 -15.37
N ARG A 51 8.58 5.79 -16.12
CA ARG A 51 9.12 5.57 -17.46
C ARG A 51 8.38 6.35 -18.54
N GLU A 52 7.06 6.40 -18.48
CA GLU A 52 6.23 6.88 -19.59
C GLU A 52 5.45 8.15 -19.21
N VAL A 53 4.85 8.17 -18.01
CA VAL A 53 3.95 9.26 -17.62
C VAL A 53 4.72 10.54 -17.31
N VAL A 54 5.88 10.45 -16.64
CA VAL A 54 6.71 11.63 -16.32
C VAL A 54 7.20 12.34 -17.59
N PRO A 55 7.83 11.66 -18.58
CA PRO A 55 8.22 12.32 -19.83
C PRO A 55 7.03 12.94 -20.58
N LEU A 56 5.91 12.23 -20.67
CA LEU A 56 4.70 12.70 -21.35
C LEU A 56 4.16 14.01 -20.73
N LEU A 57 4.13 14.08 -19.39
CA LEU A 57 3.69 15.28 -18.68
C LEU A 57 4.68 16.43 -18.83
N MET A 58 5.98 16.16 -18.84
CA MET A 58 7.01 17.17 -19.07
C MET A 58 6.92 17.77 -20.47
N GLU A 59 6.72 16.94 -21.50
CA GLU A 59 6.56 17.40 -22.88
C GLU A 59 5.28 18.22 -23.06
N ARG A 60 4.16 17.75 -22.51
CA ARG A 60 2.86 18.40 -22.69
C ARG A 60 2.74 19.75 -21.96
N PHE A 61 3.29 19.86 -20.76
CA PHE A 61 3.16 21.05 -19.92
C PHE A 61 4.43 21.89 -19.82
N GLY A 62 5.54 21.43 -20.41
CA GLY A 62 6.79 22.19 -20.49
C GLY A 62 7.41 22.49 -19.11
N TYR A 63 7.30 21.58 -18.14
CA TYR A 63 7.81 21.81 -16.79
C TYR A 63 9.33 22.03 -16.79
N LYS A 64 9.78 23.07 -16.08
CA LYS A 64 11.20 23.42 -15.96
C LYS A 64 11.97 22.48 -15.01
N ASN A 65 11.26 21.77 -14.13
CA ASN A 65 11.85 20.89 -13.13
C ASN A 65 11.03 19.61 -13.02
N ILE A 66 11.71 18.46 -13.00
CA ILE A 66 11.12 17.13 -12.85
C ILE A 66 10.27 17.04 -11.57
N MET A 67 10.66 17.75 -10.52
CA MET A 67 9.93 17.77 -9.24
C MET A 67 8.59 18.53 -9.29
N GLN A 68 8.31 19.27 -10.37
CA GLN A 68 7.02 19.92 -10.57
C GLN A 68 5.97 18.97 -11.17
N VAL A 69 6.40 17.83 -11.71
CA VAL A 69 5.49 16.88 -12.35
C VAL A 69 4.47 16.36 -11.31
N PRO A 70 3.17 16.45 -11.60
CA PRO A 70 2.13 15.96 -10.71
C PRO A 70 2.27 14.48 -10.39
N ARG A 71 2.16 14.15 -9.10
CA ARG A 71 2.21 12.77 -8.60
C ARG A 71 1.00 12.45 -7.73
N LEU A 72 0.73 11.16 -7.57
CA LEU A 72 -0.24 10.67 -6.59
C LEU A 72 0.35 10.80 -5.17
N GLU A 73 -0.36 11.49 -4.27
CA GLU A 73 0.06 11.67 -2.88
C GLU A 73 -0.54 10.59 -1.97
N LYS A 74 -1.85 10.38 -2.08
CA LYS A 74 -2.61 9.40 -1.30
C LYS A 74 -3.92 9.05 -1.99
N ILE A 75 -4.42 7.86 -1.71
CA ILE A 75 -5.79 7.48 -2.04
C ILE A 75 -6.55 7.25 -0.74
N VAL A 76 -7.71 7.89 -0.60
CA VAL A 76 -8.57 7.76 0.57
C VAL A 76 -9.84 7.03 0.17
N LEU A 77 -10.11 5.92 0.82
CA LEU A 77 -11.37 5.21 0.72
C LEU A 77 -12.24 5.57 1.92
N ASN A 78 -13.51 5.83 1.67
CA ASN A 78 -14.48 6.19 2.70
C ASN A 78 -15.83 5.52 2.43
N ALA A 79 -16.32 4.75 3.40
CA ALA A 79 -17.66 4.18 3.38
C ALA A 79 -18.49 4.80 4.52
N GLY A 80 -19.60 5.43 4.16
CA GLY A 80 -20.58 5.95 5.10
C GLY A 80 -21.70 4.94 5.32
N VAL A 81 -21.86 4.45 6.55
CA VAL A 81 -22.89 3.47 6.91
C VAL A 81 -23.85 4.12 7.90
N GLY A 82 -24.85 4.84 7.39
CA GLY A 82 -25.82 5.54 8.25
C GLY A 82 -26.58 4.62 9.21
N GLU A 83 -26.81 3.37 8.79
CA GLU A 83 -27.44 2.31 9.58
C GLU A 83 -26.57 1.82 10.75
N ALA A 84 -25.25 2.13 10.77
CA ALA A 84 -24.34 1.73 11.84
C ALA A 84 -24.72 2.32 13.20
N THR A 85 -25.55 3.37 13.22
CA THR A 85 -26.10 3.93 14.45
C THR A 85 -27.09 3.01 15.15
N GLN A 86 -27.79 2.16 14.39
CA GLN A 86 -28.78 1.20 14.89
C GLN A 86 -28.22 -0.21 14.99
N ASN A 87 -27.37 -0.60 14.03
CA ASN A 87 -26.76 -1.92 13.98
C ASN A 87 -25.23 -1.82 13.90
N PRO A 88 -24.52 -1.99 15.04
CA PRO A 88 -23.06 -2.00 15.07
C PRO A 88 -22.43 -3.07 14.17
N SER A 89 -23.06 -4.23 14.01
CA SER A 89 -22.56 -5.32 13.16
C SER A 89 -22.45 -4.92 11.69
N SER A 90 -23.31 -3.98 11.24
CA SER A 90 -23.19 -3.42 9.89
C SER A 90 -21.89 -2.65 9.69
N LEU A 91 -21.37 -1.97 10.72
CA LEU A 91 -20.08 -1.30 10.64
C LEU A 91 -18.94 -2.32 10.49
N ASP A 92 -19.01 -3.42 11.24
CA ASP A 92 -17.97 -4.46 11.24
C ASP A 92 -17.86 -5.14 9.88
N GLY A 93 -18.99 -5.44 9.22
CA GLY A 93 -18.99 -5.94 7.84
C GLY A 93 -18.34 -4.97 6.86
N ALA A 94 -18.66 -3.66 6.95
CA ALA A 94 -18.03 -2.67 6.07
C ALA A 94 -16.53 -2.49 6.34
N MET A 95 -16.09 -2.72 7.58
CA MET A 95 -14.67 -2.74 7.93
C MET A 95 -13.96 -3.98 7.36
N ALA A 96 -14.60 -5.14 7.40
CA ALA A 96 -14.08 -6.38 6.82
C ALA A 96 -13.93 -6.23 5.30
N ASP A 97 -14.94 -5.72 4.61
CA ASP A 97 -14.92 -5.50 3.16
C ASP A 97 -13.78 -4.56 2.75
N LEU A 98 -13.67 -3.40 3.40
CA LEU A 98 -12.58 -2.46 3.11
C LEU A 98 -11.21 -3.04 3.47
N ALA A 99 -11.11 -3.85 4.52
CA ALA A 99 -9.86 -4.52 4.88
C ALA A 99 -9.45 -5.54 3.82
N ALA A 100 -10.38 -6.33 3.29
CA ALA A 100 -10.15 -7.28 2.21
C ALA A 100 -9.69 -6.58 0.93
N ILE A 101 -10.38 -5.50 0.54
CA ILE A 101 -10.04 -4.72 -0.66
C ILE A 101 -8.65 -4.08 -0.53
N THR A 102 -8.38 -3.42 0.61
CA THR A 102 -7.19 -2.57 0.75
C THR A 102 -5.97 -3.25 1.38
N GLY A 103 -6.13 -4.44 1.97
CA GLY A 103 -5.09 -5.09 2.77
C GLY A 103 -4.67 -4.30 4.01
N GLN A 104 -5.51 -3.35 4.46
CA GLN A 104 -5.24 -2.47 5.58
C GLN A 104 -6.47 -2.33 6.47
N LYS A 105 -6.27 -2.42 7.79
CA LYS A 105 -7.34 -2.24 8.77
C LYS A 105 -7.93 -0.82 8.68
N PRO A 106 -9.24 -0.66 8.42
CA PRO A 106 -9.89 0.65 8.38
C PRO A 106 -9.98 1.32 9.74
N ALA A 107 -9.97 2.65 9.74
CA ALA A 107 -10.21 3.46 10.92
C ALA A 107 -11.69 3.84 11.03
N VAL A 108 -12.29 3.55 12.17
CA VAL A 108 -13.68 3.93 12.48
C VAL A 108 -13.78 5.45 12.63
N ARG A 109 -14.79 6.04 12.00
CA ARG A 109 -15.13 7.45 12.10
C ARG A 109 -16.35 7.65 12.99
N ARG A 110 -16.16 8.44 14.03
CA ARG A 110 -17.19 8.84 14.98
C ARG A 110 -17.81 10.20 14.61
N ALA A 111 -19.07 10.36 14.94
CA ALA A 111 -19.83 11.60 14.85
C ALA A 111 -19.16 12.74 15.61
N ARG A 112 -18.93 13.88 14.93
CA ARG A 112 -18.46 15.11 15.59
C ARG A 112 -19.59 15.99 16.14
N LYS A 113 -20.75 15.98 15.46
CA LYS A 113 -21.94 16.77 15.81
C LYS A 113 -23.12 15.82 16.03
N SER A 114 -24.05 16.22 16.89
CA SER A 114 -25.34 15.55 17.05
C SER A 114 -26.34 16.19 16.08
N ILE A 115 -27.08 15.37 15.34
CA ILE A 115 -28.10 15.84 14.39
C ILE A 115 -29.33 14.97 14.55
N SER A 116 -30.43 15.56 15.01
CA SER A 116 -31.67 14.84 15.35
C SER A 116 -32.32 14.17 14.13
N ASN A 117 -32.27 14.80 12.95
CA ASN A 117 -32.86 14.24 11.72
C ASN A 117 -32.23 12.89 11.32
N PHE A 118 -30.94 12.70 11.60
CA PHE A 118 -30.23 11.45 11.34
C PHE A 118 -30.18 10.52 12.57
N LYS A 119 -30.93 10.84 13.64
CA LYS A 119 -30.93 10.12 14.93
C LYS A 119 -29.51 9.93 15.51
N LEU A 120 -28.65 10.91 15.28
CA LEU A 120 -27.21 10.76 15.44
C LEU A 120 -26.71 11.59 16.62
N ARG A 121 -25.97 10.96 17.53
CA ARG A 121 -25.34 11.61 18.68
C ARG A 121 -23.83 11.68 18.51
N LYS A 122 -23.21 12.75 19.03
CA LYS A 122 -21.75 12.92 19.08
C LYS A 122 -21.10 11.68 19.71
N GLY A 123 -20.04 11.18 19.08
CA GLY A 123 -19.30 10.00 19.52
C GLY A 123 -19.76 8.66 18.94
N MET A 124 -20.94 8.58 18.31
CA MET A 124 -21.40 7.35 17.65
C MET A 124 -20.58 7.02 16.41
N ALA A 125 -20.30 5.75 16.14
CA ALA A 125 -19.65 5.31 14.90
C ALA A 125 -20.63 5.42 13.72
N ILE A 126 -20.17 6.00 12.61
CA ILE A 126 -21.01 6.23 11.40
C ILE A 126 -20.40 5.57 10.16
N GLY A 127 -19.09 5.39 10.14
CA GLY A 127 -18.43 4.85 8.95
C GLY A 127 -16.98 4.50 9.20
N CYS A 128 -16.32 4.10 8.13
CA CYS A 128 -14.95 3.65 8.13
C CYS A 128 -14.18 4.35 7.01
N LYS A 129 -12.89 4.59 7.25
CA LYS A 129 -11.99 5.12 6.23
C LYS A 129 -10.67 4.36 6.20
N VAL A 130 -10.07 4.30 5.02
CA VAL A 130 -8.70 3.84 4.80
C VAL A 130 -7.93 4.92 4.06
N THR A 131 -6.65 5.08 4.36
CA THR A 131 -5.77 5.97 3.62
C THR A 131 -4.55 5.18 3.16
N LEU A 132 -4.43 5.02 1.85
CA LEU A 132 -3.36 4.32 1.18
C LEU A 132 -2.29 5.30 0.73
N ARG A 133 -1.02 4.93 0.91
CA ARG A 133 0.18 5.68 0.51
C ARG A 133 1.25 4.71 0.06
N GLY A 134 2.25 5.22 -0.66
CA GLY A 134 3.38 4.41 -1.13
C GLY A 134 2.93 3.34 -2.12
N ASP A 135 3.48 2.13 -2.00
CA ASP A 135 3.29 1.07 -3.00
C ASP A 135 1.87 0.50 -3.02
N ARG A 136 1.25 0.32 -1.84
CA ARG A 136 -0.14 -0.13 -1.70
C ARG A 136 -1.16 0.76 -2.43
N MET A 137 -0.85 2.05 -2.56
CA MET A 137 -1.69 3.00 -3.30
C MET A 137 -1.68 2.69 -4.80
N TYR A 138 -0.49 2.43 -5.37
CA TYR A 138 -0.35 2.09 -6.78
C TYR A 138 -0.97 0.71 -7.08
N GLU A 139 -0.78 -0.28 -6.20
CA GLU A 139 -1.42 -1.60 -6.34
C GLU A 139 -2.94 -1.53 -6.27
N PHE A 140 -3.49 -0.74 -5.34
CA PHE A 140 -4.93 -0.54 -5.26
C PHE A 140 -5.48 0.15 -6.53
N LEU A 141 -4.78 1.17 -7.03
CA LEU A 141 -5.17 1.85 -8.26
C LEU A 141 -5.15 0.89 -9.46
N ASP A 142 -4.12 0.06 -9.56
CA ASP A 142 -3.97 -0.94 -10.63
C ASP A 142 -5.10 -1.98 -10.59
N ARG A 143 -5.39 -2.52 -9.40
CA ARG A 143 -6.50 -3.46 -9.20
C ARG A 143 -7.85 -2.82 -9.52
N MET A 144 -8.03 -1.56 -9.15
CA MET A 144 -9.27 -0.84 -9.43
C MET A 144 -9.47 -0.64 -10.92
N ILE A 145 -8.44 -0.20 -11.65
CA ILE A 145 -8.53 0.06 -13.10
C ILE A 145 -8.70 -1.25 -13.88
N THR A 146 -7.90 -2.27 -13.57
CA THR A 146 -7.84 -3.52 -14.35
C THR A 146 -8.99 -4.47 -14.04
N PHE A 147 -9.40 -4.59 -12.76
CA PHE A 147 -10.42 -5.57 -12.36
C PHE A 147 -11.75 -4.92 -11.98
N ALA A 148 -11.72 -3.86 -11.16
CA ALA A 148 -12.97 -3.33 -10.58
C ALA A 148 -13.80 -2.55 -11.61
N LEU A 149 -13.20 -1.61 -12.35
CA LEU A 149 -13.94 -0.74 -13.27
C LEU A 149 -14.67 -1.51 -14.39
N PRO A 150 -14.07 -2.52 -15.06
CA PRO A 150 -14.77 -3.30 -16.08
C PRO A 150 -15.94 -4.15 -15.53
N ARG A 151 -15.93 -4.46 -14.23
CA ARG A 151 -16.98 -5.23 -13.55
C ARG A 151 -18.13 -4.35 -13.04
N VAL A 152 -18.01 -3.03 -13.11
CA VAL A 152 -19.09 -2.13 -12.74
C VAL A 152 -20.24 -2.30 -13.74
N ARG A 153 -21.45 -2.54 -13.23
CA ARG A 153 -22.66 -2.60 -14.04
C ARG A 153 -22.89 -1.27 -14.76
N ASP A 154 -23.14 -1.33 -16.07
CA ASP A 154 -23.37 -0.17 -16.95
C ASP A 154 -22.20 0.83 -16.98
N PHE A 155 -20.95 0.32 -17.04
CA PHE A 155 -19.76 1.16 -17.10
C PHE A 155 -19.64 1.90 -18.44
N GLN A 156 -19.98 3.20 -18.45
CA GLN A 156 -19.88 4.09 -19.62
C GLN A 156 -18.59 4.95 -19.61
N GLY A 157 -17.63 4.62 -18.75
CA GLY A 157 -16.47 5.48 -18.49
C GLY A 157 -16.69 6.44 -17.31
N LEU A 158 -15.59 6.91 -16.74
CA LEU A 158 -15.56 7.84 -15.62
C LEU A 158 -15.84 9.28 -16.09
N SER A 159 -16.62 10.02 -15.31
CA SER A 159 -16.94 11.42 -15.60
C SER A 159 -15.72 12.32 -15.41
N THR A 160 -15.45 13.18 -16.39
CA THR A 160 -14.44 14.25 -16.29
C THR A 160 -14.87 15.42 -15.41
N ARG A 161 -16.11 15.43 -14.90
CA ARG A 161 -16.62 16.50 -14.02
C ARG A 161 -16.37 16.27 -12.54
N SER A 162 -15.84 15.10 -12.16
CA SER A 162 -15.65 14.75 -10.74
C SER A 162 -14.33 15.25 -10.14
N PHE A 163 -13.65 16.18 -10.83
CA PHE A 163 -12.52 16.91 -10.27
C PHE A 163 -13.01 18.09 -9.41
N ASP A 164 -12.20 18.47 -8.42
CA ASP A 164 -12.56 19.46 -7.41
C ASP A 164 -12.01 20.88 -7.69
N GLY A 165 -11.48 21.14 -8.89
CA GLY A 165 -10.85 22.41 -9.25
C GLY A 165 -9.40 22.54 -8.78
N ARG A 166 -8.89 21.56 -8.01
CA ARG A 166 -7.54 21.55 -7.44
C ARG A 166 -6.81 20.25 -7.77
N GLY A 167 -7.22 19.57 -8.83
CA GLY A 167 -6.56 18.35 -9.30
C GLY A 167 -6.81 17.10 -8.46
N ASN A 168 -7.76 17.11 -7.52
CA ASN A 168 -8.19 15.88 -6.85
C ASN A 168 -9.41 15.29 -7.55
N TYR A 169 -9.45 13.97 -7.61
CA TYR A 169 -10.52 13.25 -8.28
C TYR A 169 -11.27 12.38 -7.28
N THR A 170 -12.60 12.50 -7.24
CA THR A 170 -13.43 11.64 -6.39
C THR A 170 -14.40 10.84 -7.23
N LEU A 171 -14.42 9.53 -7.00
CA LEU A 171 -15.37 8.62 -7.64
C LEU A 171 -16.18 7.88 -6.57
N GLY A 172 -17.47 7.69 -6.85
CA GLY A 172 -18.37 6.89 -6.02
C GLY A 172 -18.59 5.52 -6.66
N ILE A 173 -18.27 4.46 -5.93
CA ILE A 173 -18.60 3.08 -6.30
C ILE A 173 -19.86 2.71 -5.54
N ARG A 174 -20.91 2.30 -6.27
CA ARG A 174 -22.21 1.99 -5.67
C ARG A 174 -22.23 0.62 -4.97
N GLU A 175 -21.46 -0.32 -5.48
CA GLU A 175 -21.50 -1.73 -5.05
C GLU A 175 -20.08 -2.23 -4.80
N GLN A 176 -19.82 -2.77 -3.60
CA GLN A 176 -18.49 -3.29 -3.25
C GLN A 176 -18.12 -4.60 -3.96
N ILE A 177 -19.11 -5.29 -4.54
CA ILE A 177 -18.96 -6.58 -5.24
C ILE A 177 -18.08 -6.52 -6.50
N VAL A 178 -17.76 -5.31 -6.98
CA VAL A 178 -16.89 -5.12 -8.14
C VAL A 178 -15.46 -5.61 -7.88
N PHE A 179 -15.08 -5.76 -6.60
CA PHE A 179 -13.78 -6.28 -6.20
C PHE A 179 -13.81 -7.81 -6.09
N PRO A 180 -12.90 -8.54 -6.76
CA PRO A 180 -12.83 -10.00 -6.67
C PRO A 180 -12.52 -10.51 -5.25
N GLU A 181 -11.94 -9.67 -4.38
CA GLU A 181 -11.61 -10.02 -3.00
C GLU A 181 -12.84 -10.14 -2.11
N ILE A 182 -14.00 -9.65 -2.55
CA ILE A 182 -15.25 -9.73 -1.80
C ILE A 182 -15.99 -11.01 -2.20
N ASP A 183 -16.33 -11.80 -1.18
CA ASP A 183 -17.13 -13.01 -1.29
C ASP A 183 -18.62 -12.65 -1.22
N TYR A 184 -19.35 -12.90 -2.30
CA TYR A 184 -20.77 -12.57 -2.44
C TYR A 184 -21.64 -13.20 -1.35
N ASP A 185 -21.29 -14.41 -0.89
CA ASP A 185 -22.10 -15.16 0.07
C ASP A 185 -22.00 -14.61 1.49
N LYS A 186 -20.97 -13.80 1.76
CA LYS A 186 -20.72 -13.19 3.08
C LYS A 186 -21.28 -11.77 3.21
N ILE A 187 -21.89 -11.25 2.15
CA ILE A 187 -22.40 -9.88 2.12
C ILE A 187 -23.80 -9.83 2.70
N ASP A 188 -23.99 -9.14 3.82
CA ASP A 188 -25.32 -8.88 4.36
C ASP A 188 -26.12 -7.91 3.47
N LYS A 189 -25.46 -6.83 3.03
CA LYS A 189 -26.05 -5.75 2.23
C LYS A 189 -25.04 -5.15 1.26
N VAL A 190 -25.52 -4.80 0.08
CA VAL A 190 -24.75 -4.01 -0.89
C VAL A 190 -24.56 -2.59 -0.36
N ARG A 191 -23.32 -2.13 -0.35
CA ARG A 191 -22.87 -0.84 0.18
C ARG A 191 -21.93 -0.18 -0.80
N GLY A 192 -22.16 1.11 -1.01
CA GLY A 192 -21.25 1.94 -1.77
C GLY A 192 -20.13 2.51 -0.91
N PHE A 193 -19.07 2.93 -1.57
CA PHE A 193 -17.99 3.71 -0.97
C PHE A 193 -17.42 4.70 -1.97
N ASN A 194 -16.77 5.72 -1.44
CA ASN A 194 -16.12 6.74 -2.24
C ASN A 194 -14.61 6.52 -2.22
N VAL A 195 -13.99 6.69 -3.38
CA VAL A 195 -12.54 6.69 -3.55
C VAL A 195 -12.14 8.09 -3.97
N THR A 196 -11.34 8.75 -3.14
CA THR A 196 -10.75 10.06 -3.43
C THR A 196 -9.27 9.88 -3.71
N ILE A 197 -8.87 10.22 -4.94
CA ILE A 197 -7.50 10.23 -5.41
C ILE A 197 -6.96 11.65 -5.21
N VAL A 198 -5.95 11.78 -4.37
CA VAL A 198 -5.31 13.06 -4.07
C VAL A 198 -4.01 13.13 -4.85
N THR A 199 -3.89 14.15 -5.68
CA THR A 199 -2.69 14.41 -6.49
C THR A 199 -2.01 15.69 -6.02
N THR A 200 -0.79 15.92 -6.49
CA THR A 200 -0.09 17.20 -6.29
C THR A 200 -0.34 18.21 -7.42
N ALA A 201 -1.21 17.88 -8.38
CA ALA A 201 -1.56 18.78 -9.48
C ALA A 201 -2.19 20.07 -8.93
N ARG A 202 -2.02 21.18 -9.66
CA ARG A 202 -2.65 22.46 -9.30
C ARG A 202 -3.94 22.69 -10.07
N THR A 203 -4.03 22.13 -11.26
CA THR A 203 -5.18 22.26 -12.16
C THR A 203 -5.79 20.91 -12.46
N ASP A 204 -7.08 20.92 -12.83
CA ASP A 204 -7.80 19.71 -13.18
C ASP A 204 -7.29 19.09 -14.50
N GLU A 205 -6.78 19.92 -15.41
CA GLU A 205 -6.19 19.46 -16.68
C GLU A 205 -4.95 18.58 -16.44
N GLU A 206 -4.05 19.02 -15.56
CA GLU A 206 -2.87 18.26 -15.17
C GLU A 206 -3.25 16.91 -14.55
N ALA A 207 -4.22 16.93 -13.64
CA ALA A 207 -4.71 15.72 -12.97
C ALA A 207 -5.43 14.77 -13.94
N TYR A 208 -6.21 15.31 -14.88
CA TYR A 208 -6.89 14.53 -15.90
C TYR A 208 -5.89 13.82 -16.80
N VAL A 209 -4.87 14.53 -17.30
CA VAL A 209 -3.82 13.93 -18.13
C VAL A 209 -3.04 12.88 -17.36
N LEU A 210 -2.68 13.16 -16.10
CA LEU A 210 -2.00 12.19 -15.23
C LEU A 210 -2.83 10.90 -15.09
N LEU A 211 -4.11 11.01 -14.74
CA LEU A 211 -4.97 9.84 -14.54
C LEU A 211 -5.23 9.11 -15.86
N LYS A 212 -5.40 9.82 -16.98
CA LYS A 212 -5.58 9.22 -18.31
C LYS A 212 -4.33 8.43 -18.72
N ALA A 213 -3.14 8.98 -18.49
CA ALA A 213 -1.87 8.31 -18.76
C ALA A 213 -1.63 7.08 -17.86
N LEU A 214 -2.21 7.06 -16.64
CA LEU A 214 -2.21 5.90 -15.76
C LEU A 214 -3.25 4.84 -16.15
N GLY A 215 -4.00 5.03 -17.24
CA GLY A 215 -4.95 4.06 -17.76
C GLY A 215 -6.38 4.22 -17.22
N MET A 216 -6.73 5.36 -16.62
CA MET A 216 -8.12 5.60 -16.20
C MET A 216 -9.06 5.75 -17.40
N PRO A 217 -10.11 4.92 -17.51
CA PRO A 217 -11.10 5.01 -18.58
C PRO A 217 -12.07 6.16 -18.32
N PHE A 218 -11.75 7.35 -18.83
CA PHE A 218 -12.67 8.49 -18.84
C PHE A 218 -13.64 8.40 -20.02
N ARG A 219 -14.87 8.87 -19.79
CA ARG A 219 -15.87 9.05 -20.84
C ARG A 219 -15.50 10.31 -21.65
N GLU A 220 -15.28 10.13 -22.95
CA GLU A 220 -15.19 11.22 -23.93
C GLU A 220 -16.59 11.64 -24.39
#